data_AF-A0A7R9ITG1-F1
#
_entry.id   AF-A0A7R9ITG1-F1
#
_cell.length_a   1.000
_cell.length_b   1.000
_cell.length_c   1.000
_cell.angle_alpha   90.00
_cell.angle_beta   90.00
_cell.angle_gamma   90.00
#
_symmetry.space_group_name_H-M   'P 1'
#
loop_
_entity.id
_entity.type
_entity.pdbx_description
1 polymer ?
#
loop_
_entity_poly.entity_id
_entity_poly.type
_entity_poly.pdbx_seq_one_letter_code
_entity_poly.pdbx_strand_id
1 'polypeptide(L)'
;NIPGNDVGKGEVICDYLQPFPPKGTGFHRLVFVLYKQEKHMDYGSFKRQQPCLCLEERTFRTQDFYRERQDDLTPAGLAFFQSDWDPSLTDFFHNTLGQ
;
A
#
# COMPACT_ATOMS: atom_id res chain seq x y z
N ASN A 1 -5.14 -12.36 -1.20
CA ASN A 1 -6.05 -13.43 -1.68
C ASN A 1 -6.71 -13.03 -3.01
N ILE A 2 -5.93 -12.72 -4.04
CA ILE A 2 -6.47 -12.33 -5.37
C ILE A 2 -6.60 -13.60 -6.22
N PRO A 3 -7.80 -13.95 -6.73
CA PRO A 3 -7.97 -15.12 -7.58
C PRO A 3 -7.50 -14.81 -9.02
N GLY A 4 -6.37 -15.40 -9.41
CA GLY A 4 -5.80 -15.20 -10.74
C GLY A 4 -5.38 -13.74 -10.96
N ASN A 5 -6.03 -13.07 -11.91
CA ASN A 5 -5.78 -11.66 -12.26
C ASN A 5 -6.94 -10.73 -11.85
N ASP A 6 -7.97 -11.24 -11.16
CA ASP A 6 -9.15 -10.47 -10.81
C ASP A 6 -8.96 -9.75 -9.46
N VAL A 7 -8.31 -8.58 -9.52
CA VAL A 7 -8.02 -7.74 -8.35
C VAL A 7 -9.30 -7.36 -7.59
N GLY A 8 -10.43 -7.19 -8.29
CA GLY A 8 -11.71 -6.80 -7.69
C GLY A 8 -12.33 -7.87 -6.79
N LYS A 9 -11.96 -9.14 -6.98
CA LYS A 9 -12.36 -10.26 -6.10
C LYS A 9 -11.39 -10.50 -4.94
N GLY A 10 -10.28 -9.75 -4.88
CA GLY A 10 -9.35 -9.81 -3.77
C GLY A 10 -9.92 -9.20 -2.50
N GLU A 11 -9.45 -9.66 -1.35
CA GLU A 11 -9.72 -8.98 -0.08
C GLU A 11 -8.87 -7.69 0.02
N VAL A 12 -9.53 -6.55 0.23
CA VAL A 12 -8.87 -5.27 0.49
C VAL A 12 -8.52 -5.17 1.97
N ILE A 13 -7.22 -5.25 2.27
CA ILE A 13 -6.69 -5.17 3.65
C ILE A 13 -6.52 -3.71 4.09
N CYS A 14 -6.06 -2.86 3.18
CA CYS A 14 -5.95 -1.41 3.36
C CYS A 14 -6.37 -0.77 2.04
N ASP A 15 -7.27 0.22 2.10
CA ASP A 15 -7.77 0.91 0.92
C ASP A 15 -6.66 1.75 0.27
N TYR A 16 -6.76 1.90 -1.05
CA TYR A 16 -5.82 2.70 -1.82
C TYR A 16 -5.86 4.15 -1.33
N LEU A 17 -4.67 4.72 -1.10
CA LEU A 17 -4.48 6.14 -0.85
C LEU A 17 -3.48 6.67 -1.86
N GLN A 18 -3.81 7.80 -2.49
CA GLN A 18 -2.91 8.41 -3.46
C GLN A 18 -1.56 8.78 -2.83
N PRO A 19 -0.47 8.86 -3.61
CA PRO A 19 0.78 9.42 -3.14
C PRO A 19 0.59 10.88 -2.68
N PHE A 20 1.22 11.27 -1.58
CA PHE A 20 1.24 12.66 -1.09
C PHE A 20 2.67 13.10 -0.71
N PRO A 21 3.63 13.09 -1.67
CA PRO A 21 4.99 13.57 -1.39
C PRO A 21 4.97 15.03 -0.88
N PRO A 22 5.59 15.32 0.28
CA PRO A 22 5.66 16.68 0.80
C PRO A 22 6.48 17.60 -0.11
N LYS A 23 6.05 18.86 -0.22
CA LYS A 23 6.73 19.86 -1.06
C LYS A 23 8.20 20.02 -0.68
N GLY A 24 9.08 19.99 -1.68
CA GLY A 24 10.52 20.21 -1.50
C GLY A 24 11.31 18.96 -1.08
N THR A 25 10.67 17.79 -0.99
CA THR A 25 11.36 16.51 -0.71
C THR A 25 11.84 15.80 -1.99
N GLY A 26 11.45 16.29 -3.17
CA GLY A 26 11.81 15.75 -4.47
C GLY A 26 11.01 14.48 -4.82
N PHE A 27 11.55 13.68 -5.74
CA PHE A 27 10.85 12.48 -6.22
C PHE A 27 10.85 11.33 -5.21
N HIS A 28 9.66 10.95 -4.75
CA HIS A 28 9.43 9.73 -3.97
C HIS A 28 9.22 8.55 -4.90
N ARG A 29 9.80 7.39 -4.57
CA ARG A 29 9.57 6.14 -5.30
C ARG A 29 8.43 5.38 -4.66
N LEU A 30 7.41 5.06 -5.44
CA LEU A 30 6.31 4.20 -5.04
C LEU A 30 6.41 2.87 -5.76
N VAL A 31 6.41 1.79 -4.98
CA VAL A 31 6.75 0.45 -5.45
C VAL A 31 5.54 -0.46 -5.27
N PHE A 32 5.10 -1.06 -6.37
CA PHE A 32 4.15 -2.17 -6.38
C PHE A 32 4.93 -3.48 -6.36
N VAL A 33 4.68 -4.30 -5.34
CA VAL A 33 5.23 -5.65 -5.24
C VAL A 33 4.09 -6.64 -5.35
N LEU A 34 4.18 -7.57 -6.30
CA LEU A 34 3.23 -8.65 -6.45
C LEU A 34 3.82 -9.92 -5.83
N TYR A 35 3.12 -10.47 -4.84
CA TYR A 35 3.47 -11.76 -4.25
C TYR A 35 2.54 -12.85 -4.78
N LYS A 36 3.12 -13.95 -5.24
CA LYS A 36 2.39 -15.20 -5.49
C LYS A 36 2.21 -15.91 -4.15
N GLN A 37 0.98 -16.33 -3.88
CA GLN A 37 0.61 -17.09 -2.69
C GLN A 37 0.54 -18.58 -3.02
N GLU A 38 1.10 -19.44 -2.16
CA GLU A 38 0.97 -20.90 -2.29
C GLU A 38 -0.32 -21.43 -1.63
N LYS A 39 -0.93 -20.64 -0.74
CA LYS A 39 -2.22 -20.95 -0.11
C LYS A 39 -3.03 -19.69 0.22
N HIS A 40 -4.25 -19.89 0.71
CA HIS A 40 -5.06 -18.80 1.25
C HIS A 40 -4.40 -18.26 2.54
N MET A 41 -4.25 -16.94 2.64
CA MET A 41 -3.53 -16.27 3.73
C MET A 41 -4.51 -15.49 4.60
N ASP A 42 -4.28 -15.51 5.92
CA ASP A 42 -5.00 -14.64 6.86
C ASP A 42 -4.21 -13.32 7.04
N TYR A 43 -4.90 -12.20 6.83
CA TYR A 43 -4.37 -10.85 6.96
C TYR A 43 -5.12 -10.02 8.01
N GLY A 44 -5.89 -10.66 8.92
CA GLY A 44 -6.72 -9.97 9.90
C GLY A 44 -5.99 -8.89 10.73
N SER A 45 -4.72 -9.13 11.10
CA SER A 45 -3.90 -8.15 11.86
C SER A 45 -3.51 -6.89 11.07
N PHE A 46 -3.50 -6.98 9.74
CA PHE A 46 -3.17 -5.86 8.85
C PHE A 46 -4.43 -5.13 8.38
N LYS A 47 -5.62 -5.71 8.59
CA LYS A 47 -6.87 -5.13 8.13
C LYS A 47 -7.09 -3.76 8.78
N ARG A 48 -7.41 -2.76 7.95
CA ARG A 48 -7.71 -1.39 8.37
C ARG A 48 -9.17 -1.08 8.13
N GLN A 49 -9.73 -0.21 8.97
CA GLN A 49 -11.05 0.34 8.71
C GLN A 49 -10.98 1.27 7.50
N GLN A 50 -11.98 1.18 6.62
CA GLN A 50 -12.01 1.92 5.36
C GLN A 50 -13.04 3.05 5.45
N PRO A 51 -12.72 4.29 5.03
CA PRO A 51 -11.41 4.72 4.53
C PRO A 51 -10.38 4.87 5.67
N CYS A 52 -9.16 4.36 5.49
CA CYS A 52 -8.10 4.50 6.50
C CYS A 52 -7.35 5.82 6.23
N LEU A 53 -7.57 6.87 7.01
CA LEU A 53 -6.84 8.15 6.84
C LEU A 53 -5.77 8.38 7.92
N CYS A 54 -5.69 7.50 8.92
CA CYS A 54 -4.66 7.54 9.95
C CYS A 54 -3.30 7.06 9.39
N LEU A 55 -2.30 7.94 9.41
CA LEU A 55 -0.97 7.67 8.85
C LEU A 55 -0.18 6.67 9.69
N GLU A 56 -0.40 6.68 11.01
CA GLU A 56 0.20 5.73 11.94
C GLU A 56 -0.24 4.30 11.62
N GLU A 57 -1.54 4.10 11.35
CA GLU A 57 -2.08 2.79 10.96
C GLU A 57 -1.59 2.30 9.58
N ARG A 58 -1.24 3.23 8.69
CA ARG A 58 -0.66 2.95 7.36
C ARG A 58 0.85 2.72 7.37
N THR A 59 1.53 2.98 8.49
CA THR A 59 2.98 2.73 8.61
C THR A 59 3.25 1.23 8.41
N PHE A 60 4.08 0.91 7.42
CA PHE A 60 4.30 -0.47 6.98
C PHE A 60 5.77 -0.74 6.66
N ARG A 61 6.23 -1.95 6.99
CA ARG A 61 7.59 -2.43 6.70
C ARG A 61 7.51 -3.73 5.91
N THR A 62 7.74 -3.66 4.60
CA THR A 62 7.69 -4.80 3.68
C THR A 62 8.60 -5.96 4.11
N GLN A 63 9.78 -5.64 4.66
CA GLN A 63 10.72 -6.66 5.12
C GLN A 63 10.14 -7.50 6.27
N ASP A 64 9.52 -6.85 7.26
CA ASP A 64 8.92 -7.55 8.40
C ASP A 64 7.70 -8.35 7.98
N PHE A 65 6.87 -7.78 7.10
CA PHE A 65 5.73 -8.48 6.50
C PHE A 65 6.13 -9.78 5.79
N TYR A 66 7.21 -9.73 4.98
CA TYR A 66 7.67 -10.87 4.19
C TYR A 66 8.39 -11.93 5.03
N ARG A 67 9.20 -11.51 6.02
CA ARG A 67 10.02 -12.41 6.85
C ARG A 67 9.20 -13.55 7.48
N GLU A 68 8.01 -13.23 7.96
CA GLU A 68 7.11 -14.19 8.62
C GLU A 68 6.32 -15.08 7.64
N ARG A 69 6.33 -14.76 6.34
CA ARG A 69 5.45 -15.35 5.33
C ARG A 69 6.20 -15.93 4.13
N GLN A 70 7.53 -15.91 4.15
CA GLN A 70 8.39 -16.32 3.04
C GLN A 70 8.22 -17.77 2.60
N ASP A 71 7.73 -18.65 3.49
CA ASP A 71 7.45 -20.06 3.15
C ASP A 71 6.20 -20.21 2.28
N ASP A 72 5.27 -19.25 2.34
CA ASP A 72 3.98 -19.27 1.64
C ASP A 72 3.81 -18.16 0.60
N LEU A 73 4.72 -17.16 0.60
CA LEU A 73 4.73 -16.03 -0.32
C LEU A 73 6.03 -16.01 -1.10
N THR A 74 5.93 -15.90 -2.43
CA THR A 74 7.08 -15.68 -3.31
C THR A 74 6.90 -14.37 -4.08
N PRO A 75 7.87 -13.44 -4.07
CA PRO A 75 7.82 -12.25 -4.93
C PRO A 75 7.79 -12.67 -6.41
N ALA A 76 6.78 -12.24 -7.14
CA ALA A 76 6.52 -12.65 -8.53
C ALA A 76 6.57 -11.48 -9.51
N GLY A 77 6.38 -10.25 -9.04
CA GLY A 77 6.42 -9.06 -9.89
C GLY A 77 6.81 -7.81 -9.14
N LEU A 78 7.37 -6.85 -9.87
CA LEU A 78 7.80 -5.55 -9.38
C LEU A 78 7.48 -4.49 -10.44
N ALA A 79 6.83 -3.42 -10.02
CA ALA A 79 6.69 -2.20 -10.81
C ALA A 79 6.87 -1.01 -9.88
N PHE A 80 7.35 0.12 -10.39
CA PHE A 80 7.45 1.33 -9.59
C PHE A 80 7.29 2.56 -10.47
N PHE A 81 6.95 3.67 -9.83
CA PHE A 81 6.95 4.99 -10.44
C PHE A 81 7.49 6.01 -9.44
N GLN A 82 7.72 7.22 -9.93
CA GLN A 82 8.15 8.35 -9.12
C GLN A 82 7.07 9.43 -9.12
N SER A 83 6.84 10.04 -7.96
CA SER A 83 5.96 11.20 -7.80
C SER A 83 6.69 12.27 -7.03
N ASP A 84 6.54 13.51 -7.46
CA ASP A 84 6.90 14.69 -6.68
C ASP A 84 5.60 15.41 -6.28
N TRP A 85 5.73 16.44 -5.46
CA TRP A 85 4.64 17.30 -5.06
C TRP A 85 4.00 17.99 -6.28
N ASP A 86 2.68 18.11 -6.25
CA ASP A 86 1.92 18.96 -7.14
C ASP A 86 0.93 19.84 -6.35
N PRO A 87 0.36 20.89 -6.96
CA PRO A 87 -0.58 21.77 -6.28
C PRO A 87 -1.83 21.07 -5.71
N SER A 88 -2.26 19.94 -6.29
CA SER A 88 -3.44 19.21 -5.82
C SER A 88 -3.26 18.61 -4.42
N LEU A 89 -2.01 18.37 -4.01
CA LEU A 89 -1.70 17.80 -2.71
C LEU A 89 -1.98 18.76 -1.54
N THR A 90 -1.93 20.08 -1.76
CA THR A 90 -2.23 21.04 -0.69
C THR A 90 -3.67 20.87 -0.20
N ASP A 91 -4.63 20.77 -1.12
CA ASP A 91 -6.03 20.54 -0.77
C ASP A 91 -6.23 19.15 -0.14
N PHE A 92 -5.45 18.16 -0.59
CA PHE A 92 -5.50 16.81 -0.04
C PHE A 92 -5.02 16.76 1.43
N PHE A 93 -3.89 17.41 1.76
CA PHE A 93 -3.41 17.49 3.15
C PHE A 93 -4.45 18.12 4.07
N HIS A 94 -4.98 19.29 3.68
CA HIS A 94 -5.91 20.05 4.52
C HIS A 94 -7.29 19.40 4.65
N ASN A 95 -7.88 18.96 3.54
CA ASN A 95 -9.28 18.55 3.52
C ASN A 95 -9.48 17.04 3.67
N THR A 96 -8.46 16.23 3.34
CA THR A 96 -8.55 14.76 3.45
C THR A 96 -7.78 14.24 4.65
N LEU A 97 -6.52 14.66 4.84
CA LEU A 97 -5.71 14.20 5.97
C LEU A 97 -5.89 15.03 7.25
N GLY A 98 -6.52 16.20 7.17
CA GLY A 98 -6.70 17.12 8.30
C GLY A 98 -5.38 17.69 8.83
N GLN A 99 -4.36 17.83 7.96
CA GLN A 99 -3.03 18.37 8.28
C GLN A 99 -2.80 19.75 7.68
#